data_AF-M3B8U9-F1
#
_entry.id   AF-M3B8U9-F1
#
_cell.length_a   1.000
_cell.length_b   1.000
_cell.length_c   1.000
_cell.angle_alpha   90.00
_cell.angle_beta   90.00
_cell.angle_gamma   90.00
#
_symmetry.space_group_name_H-M   'P 1'
#
loop_
_entity.id
_entity.type
_entity.pdbx_description
1 polymer ?
#
loop_
_entity_poly.entity_id
_entity_poly.type
_entity_poly.pdbx_seq_one_letter_code
_entity_poly.pdbx_strand_id
1 'polypeptide(L)' 'MTHTRTLDDGRVGCYLPWCGKPATRWIDMERWGIKRWLTTSYCDDHGEWELDSSDSTMRERKIQ' A
#
# COMPACT_ATOMS: atom_id res chain seq x y z
N MET A 1 -0.91 12.13 7.11
CA MET A 1 -0.93 11.70 5.69
C MET A 1 -1.70 10.40 5.60
N THR A 2 -2.61 10.29 4.65
CA THR A 2 -3.47 9.13 4.48
C THR A 2 -2.76 8.11 3.59
N HIS A 3 -2.51 6.89 4.06
CA HIS A 3 -1.83 5.83 3.29
C HIS A 3 -2.75 5.12 2.29
N THR A 4 -3.86 5.76 1.94
CA THR A 4 -4.81 5.28 0.97
C THR A 4 -5.58 6.46 0.39
N ARG A 5 -6.17 6.25 -0.79
CA ARG A 5 -7.03 7.21 -1.45
C ARG A 5 -8.34 6.52 -1.81
N THR A 6 -9.41 7.31 -1.87
CA THR A 6 -10.69 6.86 -2.41
C THR A 6 -10.86 7.54 -3.76
N LEU A 7 -11.16 6.76 -4.80
CA LEU A 7 -11.46 7.27 -6.13
C LEU A 7 -12.90 7.79 -6.19
N ASP A 8 -13.23 8.56 -7.24
CA ASP A 8 -14.56 9.15 -7.41
C ASP A 8 -15.68 8.10 -7.51
N ASP A 9 -15.35 6.88 -7.95
CA ASP A 9 -16.25 5.74 -8.02
C ASP A 9 -16.34 4.93 -6.71
N GLY A 10 -15.71 5.42 -5.63
CA GLY A 10 -15.71 4.78 -4.31
C GLY A 10 -14.71 3.64 -4.15
N ARG A 11 -13.95 3.27 -5.19
CA ARG A 11 -12.90 2.24 -5.07
C ARG A 11 -11.70 2.74 -4.28
N VAL A 12 -10.93 1.80 -3.73
CA VAL A 12 -9.61 2.09 -3.15
C VAL A 12 -8.65 2.44 -4.28
N GLY A 13 -8.04 3.62 -4.19
CA GLY A 13 -7.04 4.12 -5.11
C GLY A 13 -5.61 3.90 -4.61
N CYS A 14 -4.66 3.97 -5.53
CA CYS A 14 -3.25 4.02 -5.20
C CYS A 14 -2.95 5.23 -4.29
N TYR A 15 -2.11 5.03 -3.27
CA TYR A 15 -1.72 6.04 -2.30
C TYR A 15 -1.08 7.28 -2.94
N LEU A 16 -0.26 7.08 -3.99
CA LEU A 16 0.47 8.18 -4.63
C LEU A 16 -0.48 9.29 -5.12
N PRO A 17 -0.23 10.56 -4.76
CA PRO A 17 -1.17 11.66 -5.02
C PRO A 17 -1.35 11.98 -6.51
N TRP A 18 -0.40 11.60 -7.36
CA TRP A 18 -0.50 11.72 -8.81
C TRP A 18 -1.02 10.45 -9.50
N CYS A 19 -1.23 9.35 -8.77
CA CYS A 19 -1.76 8.12 -9.34
C CYS A 19 -3.29 8.08 -9.17
N GLY A 20 -4.01 8.02 -10.29
CA GLY A 20 -5.47 7.88 -10.34
C GLY A 20 -5.96 6.45 -10.57
N LYS A 21 -5.07 5.45 -10.47
CA LYS A 21 -5.41 4.05 -10.73
C LYS A 21 -6.02 3.38 -9.49
N PRO A 22 -6.94 2.41 -9.67
CA PRO A 22 -7.42 1.58 -8.57
C PRO A 22 -6.25 0.82 -7.95
N ALA A 23 -6.22 0.74 -6.63
CA ALA A 23 -5.29 -0.12 -5.94
C ALA A 23 -5.70 -1.58 -6.12
N THR A 24 -4.70 -2.44 -6.24
CA THR A 24 -4.84 -3.89 -6.40
C THR A 24 -4.28 -4.64 -5.20
N ARG A 25 -3.50 -3.95 -4.35
CA ARG A 25 -2.84 -4.51 -3.17
C ARG A 25 -2.70 -3.51 -2.04
N TRP A 26 -2.65 -4.07 -0.84
CA TRP A 26 -2.13 -3.45 0.37
C TRP A 26 -0.71 -3.92 0.60
N ILE A 27 0.18 -3.01 0.95
CA ILE A 27 1.49 -3.33 1.51
C ILE A 27 1.47 -2.88 2.97
N ASP A 28 1.65 -3.82 3.88
CA ASP A 28 1.73 -3.53 5.31
C ASP A 28 3.20 -3.56 5.75
N MET A 29 3.64 -2.49 6.40
CA MET A 29 4.99 -2.33 6.93
C MET A 29 4.97 -2.37 8.47
N GLU A 30 5.71 -3.29 9.07
CA GLU A 30 5.90 -3.34 10.52
C GLU A 30 6.88 -2.25 10.96
N ARG A 31 6.43 -1.38 11.88
CA ARG A 31 7.35 -0.43 12.51
C ARG A 31 8.08 -1.07 13.70
N TRP A 32 9.38 -1.31 13.51
CA TRP A 32 10.39 -1.46 14.57
C TRP A 32 10.05 -2.49 15.66
N GLY A 33 9.57 -3.68 15.31
CA GLY A 33 9.32 -4.77 16.27
C GLY A 33 8.04 -4.61 17.11
N ILE A 34 7.25 -3.55 16.88
CA ILE A 34 6.08 -3.21 17.72
C ILE A 34 4.79 -3.88 17.17
N LYS A 35 4.87 -4.74 16.15
CA LYS A 35 3.70 -5.38 15.47
C LYS A 35 2.58 -4.40 15.09
N ARG A 36 2.91 -3.11 14.95
CA ARG A 36 2.02 -2.08 14.42
C ARG A 36 2.32 -1.94 12.94
N TRP A 37 1.28 -2.17 12.15
CA TRP A 37 1.35 -2.22 10.70
C TRP A 37 0.92 -0.89 10.12
N LEU A 38 1.77 -0.29 9.30
CA LEU A 38 1.41 0.80 8.42
C LEU A 38 0.93 0.21 7.09
N THR A 39 -0.38 0.24 6.87
CA THR A 39 -1.03 -0.30 5.68
C THR A 39 -1.14 0.77 4.60
N THR A 40 -0.54 0.52 3.43
CA THR A 40 -0.56 1.44 2.28
C THR A 40 -1.16 0.78 1.04
N SER A 41 -2.08 1.46 0.33
CA SER A 41 -2.67 0.93 -0.91
C SER A 41 -1.84 1.28 -2.15
N TYR A 42 -1.59 0.30 -3.02
CA TYR A 42 -0.88 0.49 -4.27
C TYR A 42 -1.59 -0.22 -5.44
N CYS A 43 -1.45 0.32 -6.64
CA CYS A 43 -1.77 -0.37 -7.90
C CYS A 43 -0.61 -1.27 -8.34
N ASP A 44 -0.79 -2.04 -9.41
CA ASP A 44 0.26 -2.96 -9.91
C ASP A 44 1.53 -2.24 -10.38
N ASP A 45 1.43 -0.98 -10.82
CA ASP A 45 2.59 -0.21 -11.29
C ASP A 45 3.40 0.47 -10.18
N HIS A 46 2.95 0.44 -8.92
CA HIS A 46 3.57 1.16 -7.82
C HIS A 46 3.69 0.29 -6.55
N GLY A 47 4.54 0.71 -5.61
CA GLY A 47 4.72 0.05 -4.31
C GLY A 47 5.80 -1.03 -4.26
N GLU A 48 6.36 -1.46 -5.41
CA GLU A 48 7.42 -2.48 -5.46
C GLU A 48 8.65 -2.10 -4.63
N TRP A 49 9.00 -0.81 -4.56
CA TRP A 49 10.13 -0.34 -3.77
C TRP A 49 9.97 -0.60 -2.26
N GLU A 50 8.73 -0.76 -1.78
CA GLU A 50 8.47 -1.13 -0.38
C GLU A 50 8.84 -2.59 -0.13
N LEU A 51 8.79 -3.44 -1.16
CA LEU A 51 9.05 -4.87 -1.09
C LEU A 51 10.51 -5.24 -1.43
N ASP A 52 11.28 -4.31 -2.00
CA ASP A 52 12.70 -4.49 -2.35
C ASP A 52 13.62 -4.54 -1.11
N SER A 53 13.09 -4.19 0.07
CA SER A 53 13.81 -4.37 1.32
C SER A 53 13.86 -5.86 1.69
N SER A 54 15.06 -6.40 1.92
CA SER A 54 15.26 -7.75 2.48
C SER A 54 14.75 -7.91 3.92
N ASP A 55 14.13 -6.87 4.47
CA ASP A 55 13.59 -6.83 5.81
C ASP A 55 12.24 -7.57 5.87
N SER A 56 12.15 -8.56 6.75
CA SER A 56 10.94 -9.40 6.99
C SER A 56 9.73 -8.64 7.54
N THR A 57 9.80 -7.32 7.57
CA THR A 57 8.81 -6.39 8.12
C THR A 57 7.74 -5.99 7.10
N MET A 58 7.84 -6.43 5.84
CA MET A 58 6.89 -6.10 4.77
C MET A 58 6.00 -7.29 4.40
N ARG A 59 4.71 -7.04 4.17
CA ARG A 59 3.78 -8.07 3.63
C ARG A 59 2.83 -7.47 2.60
N GLU A 60 2.63 -8.19 1.49
CA GLU A 60 1.63 -7.85 0.48
C GLU A 60 0.31 -8.60 0.75
N ARG A 61 -0.83 -7.92 0.56
CA ARG A 61 -2.18 -8.52 0.54
C ARG A 61 -2.97 -7.97 -0.65
N LYS A 62 -3.56 -8.83 -1.47
CA LYS A 62 -4.43 -8.39 -2.58
C LYS A 62 -5.73 -7.78 -2.05
N ILE A 63 -6.25 -6.79 -2.78
CA ILE A 63 -7.58 -6.21 -2.56
C ILE A 63 -8.58 -7.11 -3.31
N GLN A 64 -9.60 -7.61 -2.58
CA GLN A 64 -10.68 -8.44 -3.14
C GLN A 64 -11.75 -7.59 -3.82
#